data_AF-A0A2T8HY20-F1
#
_entry.id   AF-A0A2T8HY20-F1
#
_cell.length_a   1.000
_cell.length_b   1.000
_cell.length_c   1.000
_cell.angle_alpha   90.00
_cell.angle_beta   90.00
_cell.angle_gamma   90.00
#
_symmetry.space_group_name_H-M   'P 1'
#
loop_
_entity.id
_entity.type
_entity.pdbx_description
1 polymer ?
#
loop_
_entity_poly.entity_id
_entity_poly.type
_entity_poly.pdbx_seq_one_letter_code
_entity_poly.pdbx_strand_id
1 'polypeptide(L)'
;MKDPMALARLQAIAALKKDAELARLAEVAQSRNRLKASLDALRRTEAPLDGSESGGQPVDPAMVGARLAHLRWVEAQQRLLNQKLAMVTADYLRQKPTAARAFGRATVLEQLVERQAEDLRRRGRK
;
A
#
# COMPACT_ATOMS: atom_id res chain seq x y z
N MET A 1 2.25 42.79 5.61
CA MET A 1 1.47 42.00 4.63
C MET A 1 2.41 40.93 4.08
N LYS A 2 2.15 39.64 4.31
CA LYS A 2 2.99 38.57 3.73
C LYS A 2 2.80 38.58 2.20
N ASP A 3 3.90 38.57 1.46
CA ASP A 3 3.94 38.67 0.00
C ASP A 3 3.04 37.59 -0.65
N PRO A 4 1.99 37.98 -1.42
CA PRO A 4 1.10 37.04 -2.09
C PRO A 4 1.83 36.11 -3.07
N MET A 5 2.92 36.57 -3.70
CA MET A 5 3.73 35.70 -4.56
C MET A 5 4.46 34.63 -3.76
N ALA A 6 4.94 34.96 -2.56
CA ALA A 6 5.60 34.00 -1.68
C ALA A 6 4.63 32.90 -1.21
N LEU A 7 3.38 33.26 -0.89
CA LEU A 7 2.36 32.28 -0.49
C LEU A 7 1.98 31.33 -1.64
N ALA A 8 1.77 31.88 -2.85
CA ALA A 8 1.49 31.08 -4.04
C ALA A 8 2.64 30.10 -4.38
N ARG A 9 3.90 30.55 -4.26
CA ARG A 9 5.07 29.68 -4.43
C ARG A 9 5.12 28.55 -3.40
N LEU A 10 4.81 28.85 -2.13
CA LEU A 10 4.74 27.83 -1.08
C LEU A 10 3.63 26.81 -1.33
N GLN A 11 2.46 27.26 -1.79
CA GLN A 11 1.37 26.37 -2.19
C GLN A 11 1.82 25.42 -3.31
N ALA A 12 2.47 25.94 -4.36
CA ALA A 12 2.96 25.13 -5.47
C ALA A 12 3.97 24.05 -5.00
N ILE A 13 4.93 24.43 -4.16
CA ILE A 13 5.90 23.47 -3.59
C ILE A 13 5.20 22.42 -2.72
N ALA A 14 4.23 22.84 -1.91
CA ALA A 14 3.48 21.92 -1.06
C ALA A 14 2.62 20.94 -1.87
N ALA A 15 2.04 21.38 -2.99
CA ALA A 15 1.32 20.52 -3.92
C ALA A 15 2.23 19.45 -4.51
N LEU A 16 3.41 19.84 -5.03
CA LEU A 16 4.40 18.88 -5.55
C LEU A 16 4.85 17.88 -4.49
N LYS A 17 5.07 18.34 -3.25
CA LYS A 17 5.44 17.47 -2.14
C LYS A 17 4.31 16.51 -1.77
N LYS A 18 3.06 16.98 -1.73
CA LYS A 18 1.88 16.13 -1.51
C LYS A 18 1.85 15.02 -2.57
N ASP A 19 1.97 15.37 -3.84
CA ASP A 19 1.88 14.41 -4.94
C ASP A 19 3.01 13.38 -4.86
N ALA A 20 4.24 13.80 -4.58
CA ALA A 20 5.37 12.90 -4.40
C ALA A 20 5.18 11.92 -3.23
N GLU A 21 4.74 12.40 -2.07
CA GLU A 21 4.56 11.52 -0.90
C GLU A 21 3.36 10.58 -1.05
N LEU A 22 2.29 11.00 -1.74
CA LEU A 22 1.15 10.15 -2.09
C LEU A 22 1.53 9.08 -3.10
N ALA A 23 2.32 9.43 -4.13
CA ALA A 23 2.83 8.47 -5.10
C ALA A 23 3.67 7.38 -4.42
N ARG A 24 4.62 7.76 -3.56
CA ARG A 24 5.41 6.80 -2.76
C ARG A 24 4.53 5.91 -1.88
N LEU A 25 3.52 6.48 -1.21
CA LEU A 25 2.60 5.68 -0.40
C LEU A 25 1.81 4.68 -1.26
N ALA A 26 1.39 5.10 -2.46
CA ALA A 26 0.67 4.25 -3.40
C ALA A 26 1.53 3.08 -3.90
N GLU A 27 2.81 3.32 -4.23
CA GLU A 27 3.75 2.27 -4.64
C GLU A 27 3.90 1.19 -3.56
N VAL A 28 4.13 1.61 -2.30
CA VAL A 28 4.27 0.67 -1.17
C VAL A 28 2.96 -0.07 -0.92
N ALA A 29 1.81 0.61 -1.03
CA ALA A 29 0.49 -0.01 -0.90
C ALA A 29 0.23 -1.05 -2.01
N GLN A 30 0.61 -0.76 -3.25
CA GLN A 30 0.51 -1.71 -4.36
C GLN A 30 1.38 -2.94 -4.13
N SER A 31 2.63 -2.76 -3.69
CA SER A 31 3.52 -3.87 -3.34
C SER A 31 2.90 -4.78 -2.26
N ARG A 32 2.35 -4.18 -1.21
CA ARG A 32 1.63 -4.89 -0.14
C ARG A 32 0.44 -5.69 -0.68
N ASN A 33 -0.35 -5.09 -1.58
CA ASN A 33 -1.51 -5.76 -2.17
C ASN A 33 -1.10 -6.93 -3.08
N ARG A 34 -0.01 -6.80 -3.85
CA ARG A 34 0.54 -7.91 -4.66
C ARG A 34 0.95 -9.09 -3.78
N LEU A 35 1.64 -8.84 -2.67
CA LEU A 35 2.05 -9.90 -1.73
C LEU A 35 0.85 -10.62 -1.09
N LYS A 36 -0.20 -9.87 -0.72
CA LYS A 36 -1.46 -10.45 -0.23
C LYS A 36 -2.11 -11.34 -1.29
N ALA A 37 -2.20 -10.85 -2.54
CA ALA A 37 -2.75 -11.62 -3.63
C ALA A 37 -1.94 -12.90 -3.91
N SER A 38 -0.60 -12.85 -3.81
CA SER A 38 0.25 -14.04 -3.93
C SER A 38 0.01 -15.06 -2.80
N LEU A 39 -0.19 -14.60 -1.55
CA LEU A 39 -0.55 -15.48 -0.44
C LEU A 39 -1.92 -16.12 -0.63
N ASP A 40 -2.91 -15.35 -1.09
CA ASP A 40 -4.24 -15.87 -1.35
C ASP A 40 -4.26 -16.86 -2.52
N ALA A 41 -3.45 -16.62 -3.55
CA ALA A 41 -3.25 -17.58 -4.65
C ALA A 41 -2.60 -18.88 -4.14
N LEU A 42 -1.56 -18.78 -3.29
CA LEU A 42 -0.90 -19.95 -2.70
C LEU A 42 -1.86 -20.79 -1.84
N ARG A 43 -2.74 -20.14 -1.06
CA ARG A 43 -3.77 -20.83 -0.28
C ARG A 43 -4.81 -21.54 -1.16
N ARG A 44 -5.13 -21.00 -2.33
CA ARG A 44 -6.03 -21.67 -3.28
C ARG A 44 -5.41 -22.89 -3.94
N THR A 45 -4.08 -22.94 -4.02
CA THR A 45 -3.35 -24.12 -4.50
C THR A 45 -3.16 -25.20 -3.43
N GLU A 46 -3.47 -24.91 -2.16
CA GLU A 46 -3.62 -25.94 -1.12
C GLU A 46 -4.95 -26.68 -1.34
N ALA A 47 -4.96 -27.65 -2.25
CA ALA A 47 -6.07 -28.59 -2.35
C ALA A 47 -6.13 -29.47 -1.08
N PRO A 48 -7.32 -29.75 -0.53
CA PRO A 48 -7.46 -30.64 0.62
C PRO A 48 -6.92 -32.03 0.29
N LEU A 49 -6.19 -32.61 1.24
CA LEU A 49 -5.63 -33.96 1.12
C LEU A 49 -6.63 -35.08 1.42
N ASP A 50 -7.93 -34.78 1.44
CA ASP A 50 -8.94 -35.78 1.78
C ASP A 50 -8.85 -36.95 0.80
N GLY A 51 -8.43 -38.10 1.32
CA GLY A 51 -8.26 -39.35 0.60
C GLY A 51 -9.57 -39.95 0.07
N SER A 52 -10.67 -39.20 0.08
CA SER A 52 -11.97 -39.62 -0.42
C SER A 52 -12.00 -39.81 -1.95
N GLU A 53 -10.99 -39.32 -2.68
CA GLU A 53 -10.86 -39.60 -4.12
C GLU A 53 -10.22 -40.96 -4.42
N SER A 54 -9.56 -41.59 -3.43
CA SER A 54 -9.06 -42.96 -3.58
C SER A 54 -10.16 -43.94 -3.20
N GLY A 55 -11.11 -44.17 -4.12
CA GLY A 55 -12.22 -45.13 -3.96
C GLY A 55 -11.76 -46.57 -3.73
N GLY A 56 -11.27 -46.86 -2.53
CA GLY A 56 -10.85 -48.20 -2.07
C GLY A 56 -9.50 -48.70 -2.59
N GLN A 57 -8.73 -47.92 -3.36
CA GLN A 57 -7.42 -48.33 -3.87
C GLN A 57 -6.29 -48.04 -2.86
N PRO A 58 -5.30 -48.95 -2.71
CA PRO A 58 -4.15 -48.70 -1.86
C PRO A 58 -3.37 -47.47 -2.36
N VAL A 59 -3.11 -46.53 -1.44
CA VAL A 59 -2.40 -45.29 -1.74
C VAL A 59 -0.92 -45.58 -2.01
N ASP A 60 -0.42 -45.20 -3.18
CA ASP A 60 0.99 -45.35 -3.57
C ASP A 60 1.92 -44.56 -2.61
N PRO A 61 2.91 -45.18 -1.95
CA PRO A 61 3.89 -44.49 -1.12
C PRO A 61 4.62 -43.33 -1.80
N ALA A 62 4.88 -43.43 -3.11
CA ALA A 62 5.50 -42.35 -3.88
C ALA A 62 4.58 -41.12 -3.97
N MET A 63 3.26 -41.33 -4.10
CA MET A 63 2.26 -40.28 -4.07
C MET A 63 2.16 -39.60 -2.70
N VAL A 64 2.28 -40.37 -1.61
CA VAL A 64 2.36 -39.80 -0.25
C VAL A 64 3.61 -38.93 -0.09
N GLY A 65 4.77 -39.42 -0.54
CA GLY A 65 6.03 -38.68 -0.52
C GLY A 65 5.97 -37.37 -1.30
N ALA A 66 5.40 -37.40 -2.51
CA ALA A 66 5.21 -36.22 -3.35
C ALA A 66 4.29 -35.18 -2.69
N ARG A 67 3.18 -35.62 -2.07
CA ARG A 67 2.25 -34.75 -1.34
C ARG A 67 2.93 -34.07 -0.15
N LEU A 68 3.69 -34.81 0.66
CA LEU A 68 4.43 -34.25 1.79
C LEU A 68 5.51 -33.25 1.34
N ALA A 69 6.22 -33.54 0.24
CA ALA A 69 7.19 -32.61 -0.33
C ALA A 69 6.53 -31.31 -0.81
N HIS A 70 5.36 -31.43 -1.48
CA HIS A 70 4.58 -30.26 -1.89
C HIS A 70 4.12 -29.42 -0.70
N LEU A 71 3.59 -30.02 0.37
CA LEU A 71 3.20 -29.29 1.58
C LEU A 71 4.36 -28.51 2.18
N ARG A 72 5.54 -29.14 2.33
CA ARG A 72 6.74 -28.47 2.84
C ARG A 72 7.17 -27.31 1.96
N TRP A 73 7.05 -27.47 0.64
CA TRP A 73 7.32 -26.39 -0.30
C TRP A 73 6.33 -25.22 -0.13
N VAL A 74 5.02 -25.51 -0.04
CA VAL A 74 3.99 -24.50 0.19
C VAL A 74 4.25 -23.74 1.50
N GLU A 75 4.52 -24.44 2.60
CA GLU A 75 4.84 -23.82 3.88
C GLU A 75 6.05 -22.88 3.79
N ALA A 76 7.12 -23.31 3.11
CA ALA A 76 8.31 -22.50 2.91
C ALA A 76 8.00 -21.23 2.10
N GLN A 77 7.20 -21.35 1.03
CA GLN A 77 6.75 -20.19 0.24
C GLN A 77 5.89 -19.24 1.07
N GLN A 78 4.96 -19.78 1.88
CA GLN A 78 4.09 -18.99 2.73
C GLN A 78 4.89 -18.20 3.77
N ARG A 79 5.88 -18.82 4.43
CA ARG A 79 6.77 -18.15 5.38
C ARG A 79 7.54 -17.01 4.72
N LEU A 80 8.11 -17.23 3.53
CA LEU A 80 8.82 -16.21 2.77
C LEU A 80 7.92 -15.02 2.41
N LEU A 81 6.72 -15.29 1.89
CA LEU A 81 5.76 -14.26 1.52
C LEU A 81 5.27 -13.46 2.74
N ASN A 82 5.02 -14.12 3.87
CA ASN A 82 4.63 -13.46 5.11
C ASN A 82 5.73 -12.53 5.64
N GLN A 83 6.99 -12.95 5.59
CA GLN A 83 8.13 -12.09 5.97
C GLN A 83 8.21 -10.84 5.09
N LYS A 84 8.12 -11.01 3.76
CA LYS A 84 8.10 -9.87 2.82
C LYS A 84 6.90 -8.95 3.07
N LEU A 85 5.73 -9.52 3.33
CA LEU A 85 4.52 -8.76 3.64
C LEU A 85 4.68 -7.95 4.94
N ALA A 86 5.31 -8.52 5.96
CA ALA A 86 5.58 -7.82 7.22
C ALA A 86 6.52 -6.63 7.00
N MET A 87 7.60 -6.80 6.22
CA MET A 87 8.52 -5.70 5.88
C MET A 87 7.82 -4.56 5.14
N VAL A 88 7.10 -4.87 4.06
CA VAL A 88 6.38 -3.84 3.27
C VAL A 88 5.26 -3.20 4.08
N THR A 89 4.62 -3.95 4.98
CA THR A 89 3.60 -3.38 5.88
C THR A 89 4.22 -2.41 6.88
N ALA A 90 5.41 -2.71 7.42
CA ALA A 90 6.13 -1.77 8.27
C ALA A 90 6.47 -0.48 7.50
N ASP A 91 6.95 -0.60 6.25
CA ASP A 91 7.28 0.56 5.41
C ASP A 91 6.03 1.40 5.08
N TYR A 92 4.91 0.74 4.79
CA TYR A 92 3.63 1.41 4.60
C TYR A 92 3.22 2.23 5.84
N LEU A 93 3.34 1.63 7.03
CA LEU A 93 3.01 2.30 8.29
C LEU A 93 3.95 3.47 8.60
N ARG A 94 5.24 3.37 8.23
CA ARG A 94 6.20 4.48 8.34
C ARG A 94 5.88 5.62 7.37
N GLN A 95 5.49 5.32 6.13
CA GLN A 95 5.24 6.32 5.09
C GLN A 95 3.89 7.03 5.24
N LYS A 96 2.86 6.33 5.74
CA LYS A 96 1.50 6.86 5.93
C LYS A 96 1.44 8.22 6.66
N PRO A 97 2.09 8.45 7.82
CA PRO A 97 2.04 9.75 8.49
C PRO A 97 2.80 10.84 7.74
N THR A 98 3.80 10.52 6.92
CA THR A 98 4.53 11.49 6.09
C THR A 98 3.63 12.01 4.97
N ALA A 99 2.96 11.10 4.26
CA ALA A 99 1.97 11.45 3.24
C ALA A 99 0.80 12.26 3.81
N ALA A 100 0.27 11.85 4.98
CA ALA A 100 -0.81 12.58 5.65
C ALA A 100 -0.42 14.02 6.01
N ARG A 101 0.80 14.23 6.50
CA ARG A 101 1.32 15.58 6.81
C ARG A 101 1.52 16.42 5.54
N ALA A 102 2.04 15.82 4.47
CA ALA A 102 2.21 16.53 3.19
C ALA A 102 0.85 16.96 2.60
N PHE A 103 -0.14 16.07 2.65
CA PHE A 103 -1.52 16.36 2.27
C PHE A 103 -2.09 17.52 3.09
N GLY A 104 -2.08 17.42 4.43
CA GLY A 104 -2.62 18.46 5.29
C GLY A 104 -1.97 19.83 5.09
N ARG A 105 -0.64 19.88 4.90
CA ARG A 105 0.07 21.13 4.59
C ARG A 105 -0.36 21.75 3.27
N ALA A 106 -0.50 20.93 2.22
CA ALA A 106 -0.95 21.41 0.92
C ALA A 106 -2.38 21.97 0.99
N THR A 107 -3.31 21.27 1.65
CA THR A 107 -4.69 21.73 1.86
C THR A 107 -4.76 23.04 2.66
N VAL A 108 -3.95 23.18 3.71
CA VAL A 108 -3.92 24.44 4.48
C VAL A 108 -3.40 25.59 3.62
N LEU A 109 -2.35 25.39 2.83
CA LEU A 109 -1.80 26.45 1.97
C LEU A 109 -2.77 26.85 0.85
N GLU A 110 -3.49 25.89 0.27
CA GLU A 110 -4.58 26.14 -0.68
C GLU A 110 -5.65 27.05 -0.06
N GLN A 111 -6.17 26.71 1.12
CA GLN A 111 -7.14 27.54 1.83
C GLN A 111 -6.63 28.95 2.16
N LEU A 112 -5.34 29.09 2.51
CA LEU A 112 -4.74 30.39 2.79
C LEU A 112 -4.63 31.27 1.54
N VAL A 113 -4.29 30.69 0.39
CA VAL A 113 -4.24 31.39 -0.90
C VAL A 113 -5.64 31.84 -1.30
N GLU A 114 -6.65 30.99 -1.17
CA GLU A 114 -8.04 31.33 -1.45
C GLU A 114 -8.54 32.50 -0.58
N ARG A 115 -8.31 32.44 0.73
CA ARG A 115 -8.68 33.52 1.66
C ARG A 115 -7.97 34.83 1.32
N GLN A 116 -6.69 34.79 0.97
CA GLN A 116 -5.95 35.99 0.57
C GLN A 116 -6.52 36.61 -0.72
N ALA A 117 -6.89 35.76 -1.70
CA ALA A 117 -7.52 36.22 -2.93
C ALA A 117 -8.89 36.88 -2.67
N GLU A 118 -9.70 36.32 -1.77
CA GLU A 118 -10.98 36.90 -1.35
C GLU A 118 -10.81 38.26 -0.67
N ASP A 119 -9.84 38.38 0.24
CA ASP A 119 -9.55 39.63 0.95
C ASP A 119 -9.12 40.74 -0.01
N LEU A 120 -8.29 40.42 -1.01
CA LEU A 120 -7.89 41.37 -2.06
C LEU A 120 -9.10 41.83 -2.89
N ARG A 121 -10.01 40.92 -3.28
CA ARG A 121 -11.24 41.27 -4.01
C ARG A 121 -12.17 42.16 -3.18
N ARG A 122 -12.29 41.92 -1.87
CA ARG A 122 -13.10 42.74 -0.96
C ARG A 122 -12.54 44.15 -0.79
N ARG A 123 -11.21 44.29 -0.75
CA ARG A 123 -10.53 45.60 -0.64
C ARG A 123 -10.62 46.40 -1.93
N GLY A 124 -10.53 45.77 -3.10
CA GLY A 124 -10.65 46.46 -4.39
C GLY A 124 -12.08 46.89 -4.77
N ARG A 125 -13.11 46.49 -4.00
CA ARG A 125 -14.51 46.92 -4.18
C ARG A 125 -14.91 48.11 -3.30
N LYS A 126 -14.06 48.52 -2.35
CA LYS A 126 -14.26 49.70 -1.50
C LYS A 126 -13.45 50.86 -2.05
#